data_AF-A0A8B7ZHC6-F1
#
_entry.id   AF-A0A8B7ZHC6-F1
#
_cell.length_a   1.000
_cell.length_b   1.000
_cell.length_c   1.000
_cell.angle_alpha   90.00
_cell.angle_beta   90.00
_cell.angle_gamma   90.00
#
_symmetry.space_group_name_H-M   'P 1'
#
loop_
_entity.id
_entity.type
_entity.pdbx_description
1 polymer ?
#
loop_
_entity_poly.entity_id
_entity_poly.type
_entity_poly.pdbx_seq_one_letter_code
_entity_poly.pdbx_strand_id
1 'polypeptide(L)'
;MQNSRHQVTTETMIMVNFLEASGAPAHPIFSGSNVLRAESIGRGTKGKVTCVNKEALEWCISSGHIPVLSSIGETSSSQLVSIDAVHATAEVAKAVQAMKVLFLNTTGGLRDRGGRIIEEVHIPADLDALMKQSCSSQDHKTKELVCGLVADLPPLSSVVITSAKTILTELFTHHGSGTMFKKTERILKYSSLKDVDIDRLKKLVTRSFGRVLKENYFKELEGRLHTVYLSEGYSAVAVITQEAGLNVPYLDKFSISLQRQGEGTSDMLWNCVRRDFPSLFWRSRISNKVNAWYFKRSEGSWSNSKWTVFWYGISNQQLSYTLVEWAVKKPKSFHEPDEYEEWPAITESL
;
A
#
# COMPACT_ATOMS: atom_id res chain seq x y z
N MET A 1 6.22 -31.86 -2.39
CA MET A 1 5.59 -33.14 -2.80
C MET A 1 4.20 -32.81 -3.32
N GLN A 2 3.82 -33.30 -4.49
CA GLN A 2 2.55 -32.92 -5.10
C GLN A 2 1.55 -34.05 -4.84
N ASN A 3 0.42 -33.70 -4.22
CA ASN A 3 -0.65 -34.64 -3.89
C ASN A 3 -1.21 -35.28 -5.18
N SER A 4 -1.60 -36.54 -5.13
CA SER A 4 -2.24 -37.19 -6.28
C SER A 4 -3.58 -36.49 -6.59
N ARG A 5 -4.05 -36.53 -7.85
CA ARG A 5 -5.36 -35.93 -8.22
C ARG A 5 -6.51 -36.48 -7.36
N HIS A 6 -6.45 -37.77 -7.04
CA HIS A 6 -7.41 -38.40 -6.14
C HIS A 6 -7.34 -37.77 -4.75
N GLN A 7 -6.13 -37.60 -4.20
CA GLN A 7 -5.95 -36.98 -2.90
C GLN A 7 -6.49 -35.54 -2.85
N VAL A 8 -6.20 -34.71 -3.86
CA VAL A 8 -6.72 -33.33 -3.92
C VAL A 8 -8.25 -33.31 -3.97
N THR A 9 -8.86 -34.25 -4.70
CA THR A 9 -10.32 -34.42 -4.77
C THR A 9 -10.90 -34.80 -3.40
N THR A 10 -10.28 -35.77 -2.72
CA THR A 10 -10.68 -36.17 -1.37
C THR A 10 -10.54 -35.01 -0.36
N GLU A 11 -9.43 -34.28 -0.39
CA GLU A 11 -9.19 -33.11 0.46
C GLU A 11 -10.24 -32.00 0.22
N THR A 12 -10.64 -31.80 -1.04
CA THR A 12 -11.72 -30.85 -1.42
C THR A 12 -13.06 -31.26 -0.80
N MET A 13 -13.42 -32.55 -0.90
CA MET A 13 -14.65 -33.08 -0.29
C MET A 13 -14.64 -32.92 1.24
N ILE A 14 -13.50 -33.21 1.88
CA ILE A 14 -13.34 -33.04 3.33
C ILE A 14 -13.54 -31.57 3.72
N MET A 15 -12.94 -30.63 2.98
CA MET A 15 -13.10 -29.19 3.25
C MET A 15 -14.55 -28.74 3.15
N VAL A 16 -15.27 -29.15 2.09
CA VAL A 16 -16.70 -28.83 1.93
C VAL A 16 -17.52 -29.37 3.10
N ASN A 17 -17.30 -30.63 3.49
CA ASN A 17 -18.02 -31.22 4.62
C ASN A 17 -17.78 -30.46 5.93
N PHE A 18 -16.54 -29.97 6.16
CA PHE A 18 -16.24 -29.15 7.33
C PHE A 18 -16.93 -27.78 7.29
N LEU A 19 -17.00 -27.13 6.13
CA LEU A 19 -17.69 -25.85 5.96
C LEU A 19 -19.20 -26.01 6.20
N GLU A 20 -19.83 -27.01 5.57
CA GLU A 20 -21.24 -27.33 5.73
C GLU A 20 -21.59 -27.65 7.19
N ALA A 21 -20.79 -28.51 7.85
CA ALA A 21 -20.98 -28.84 9.27
C ALA A 21 -20.80 -27.63 10.20
N SER A 22 -20.09 -26.59 9.75
CA SER A 22 -19.90 -25.33 10.48
C SER A 22 -20.98 -24.28 10.15
N GLY A 23 -22.01 -24.64 9.38
CA GLY A 23 -23.08 -23.74 8.96
C GLY A 23 -22.70 -22.78 7.84
N ALA A 24 -21.59 -23.06 7.13
CA ALA A 24 -21.13 -22.28 5.99
C ALA A 24 -21.44 -23.06 4.68
N PRO A 25 -22.49 -22.70 3.94
CA PRO A 25 -22.87 -23.41 2.72
C PRO A 25 -21.74 -23.33 1.69
N ALA A 26 -21.29 -24.47 1.17
CA ALA A 26 -20.12 -24.59 0.32
C ALA A 26 -20.35 -25.60 -0.82
N HIS A 27 -19.85 -25.29 -2.02
CA HIS A 27 -19.99 -26.17 -3.18
C HIS A 27 -18.62 -26.59 -3.73
N PRO A 28 -18.35 -27.90 -3.87
CA PRO A 28 -17.14 -28.37 -4.51
C PRO A 28 -17.24 -28.14 -6.02
N ILE A 29 -16.24 -27.45 -6.58
CA ILE A 29 -16.10 -27.28 -8.02
C ILE A 29 -14.98 -28.22 -8.49
N PHE A 30 -15.40 -29.40 -8.93
CA PHE A 30 -14.50 -30.39 -9.50
C PHE A 30 -14.08 -30.04 -10.94
N SER A 31 -12.99 -30.68 -11.37
CA SER A 31 -12.51 -30.62 -12.75
C SER A 31 -13.57 -31.09 -13.76
N GLY A 32 -13.60 -30.50 -14.96
CA GLY A 32 -14.64 -30.72 -16.00
C GLY A 32 -15.62 -29.56 -16.16
N SER A 33 -15.63 -28.62 -15.21
CA SER A 33 -16.40 -27.36 -15.27
C SER A 33 -15.68 -26.25 -16.05
N ASN A 34 -14.51 -26.52 -16.64
CA ASN A 34 -13.68 -25.56 -17.37
C ASN A 34 -13.29 -24.29 -16.59
N VAL A 35 -13.38 -24.31 -15.26
CA VAL A 35 -13.00 -23.16 -14.41
C VAL A 35 -11.51 -22.87 -14.51
N LEU A 36 -10.64 -23.88 -14.44
CA LEU A 36 -9.20 -23.72 -14.61
C LEU A 36 -8.77 -24.32 -15.95
N ARG A 37 -8.68 -23.50 -17.01
CA ARG A 37 -8.06 -23.96 -18.26
C ARG A 37 -6.55 -23.82 -18.15
N ALA A 38 -5.83 -24.84 -18.58
CA ALA A 38 -4.38 -24.93 -18.39
C ALA A 38 -3.68 -25.52 -19.61
N GLU A 39 -2.39 -25.22 -19.75
CA GLU A 39 -1.50 -25.91 -20.68
C GLU A 39 -0.61 -26.90 -19.94
N SER A 40 -0.33 -28.04 -20.56
CA SER A 40 0.57 -29.05 -19.99
C SER A 40 2.02 -28.58 -20.05
N ILE A 41 2.74 -28.74 -18.93
CA ILE A 41 4.17 -28.49 -18.83
C ILE A 41 4.92 -29.82 -18.85
N GLY A 42 5.82 -30.00 -19.82
CA GLY A 42 6.72 -31.15 -19.90
C GLY A 42 5.97 -32.47 -20.12
N ARG A 43 6.17 -33.44 -19.23
CA ARG A 43 5.67 -34.84 -19.38
C ARG A 43 4.15 -35.02 -19.14
N GLY A 44 3.31 -34.02 -19.36
CA GLY A 44 1.84 -34.22 -19.42
C GLY A 44 1.08 -34.21 -18.09
N THR A 45 1.73 -34.25 -16.93
CA THR A 45 1.02 -34.38 -15.64
C THR A 45 0.88 -33.08 -14.86
N LYS A 46 1.66 -32.07 -15.22
CA LYS A 46 1.66 -30.73 -14.61
C LYS A 46 1.11 -29.74 -15.60
N GLY A 47 0.44 -28.69 -15.10
CA GLY A 47 -0.04 -27.62 -15.95
C GLY A 47 0.12 -26.24 -15.35
N LYS A 48 0.02 -25.25 -16.23
CA LYS A 48 -0.05 -23.83 -15.89
C LYS A 48 -1.37 -23.29 -16.36
N VAL A 49 -2.10 -22.62 -15.47
CA VAL A 49 -3.37 -21.96 -15.82
C VAL A 49 -3.11 -20.88 -16.86
N THR A 50 -3.90 -20.89 -17.92
CA THR A 50 -3.87 -19.90 -19.02
C THR A 50 -5.08 -19.00 -18.98
N CYS A 51 -6.25 -19.50 -18.53
CA CYS A 51 -7.40 -18.67 -18.25
C CYS A 51 -8.29 -19.29 -17.17
N VAL A 52 -9.03 -18.44 -16.48
CA VAL A 52 -10.04 -18.85 -15.49
C VAL A 52 -11.43 -18.51 -16.01
N ASN A 53 -12.31 -19.50 -16.14
CA ASN A 53 -13.73 -19.25 -16.40
C ASN A 53 -14.44 -18.93 -15.08
N LYS A 54 -14.92 -17.69 -14.96
CA LYS A 54 -15.59 -17.18 -13.76
C LYS A 54 -17.07 -17.56 -13.65
N GLU A 55 -17.72 -18.02 -14.72
CA GLU A 55 -19.17 -18.27 -14.75
C GLU A 55 -19.63 -19.20 -13.62
N ALA A 56 -18.95 -20.33 -13.41
CA ALA A 56 -19.29 -21.27 -12.34
C ALA A 56 -19.03 -20.69 -10.93
N LEU A 57 -18.02 -19.81 -10.80
CA LEU A 57 -17.73 -19.13 -9.54
C LEU A 57 -18.81 -18.10 -9.22
N GLU A 58 -19.17 -17.27 -10.20
CA GLU A 58 -20.21 -16.26 -10.08
C GLU A 58 -21.58 -16.89 -9.79
N TRP A 59 -21.90 -18.02 -10.46
CA TRP A 59 -23.11 -18.79 -10.18
C TRP A 59 -23.11 -19.38 -8.75
N CYS A 60 -22.00 -19.98 -8.32
CA CYS A 60 -21.88 -20.52 -6.96
C CYS A 60 -22.08 -19.42 -5.90
N ILE A 61 -21.41 -18.28 -6.08
CA ILE A 61 -21.51 -17.14 -5.15
C ILE A 61 -22.93 -16.56 -5.15
N SER A 62 -23.54 -16.37 -6.33
CA SER A 62 -24.90 -15.83 -6.44
C SER A 62 -25.99 -16.76 -5.88
N SER A 63 -25.72 -18.07 -5.81
CA SER A 63 -26.60 -19.03 -5.12
C SER A 63 -26.40 -19.08 -3.60
N GLY A 64 -25.51 -18.25 -3.05
CA GLY A 64 -25.25 -18.15 -1.60
C GLY A 64 -24.27 -19.19 -1.06
N HIS A 65 -23.47 -19.82 -1.93
CA HIS A 65 -22.51 -20.85 -1.52
C HIS A 65 -21.06 -20.40 -1.71
N ILE A 66 -20.17 -20.90 -0.86
CA ILE A 66 -18.72 -20.73 -0.96
C ILE A 66 -18.16 -21.70 -2.01
N PRO A 67 -17.58 -21.23 -3.13
CA PRO A 67 -16.96 -22.12 -4.10
C PRO A 67 -15.65 -22.71 -3.55
N VAL A 68 -15.56 -24.04 -3.48
CA VAL A 68 -14.33 -24.74 -3.08
C VAL A 68 -13.70 -25.38 -4.31
N LEU A 69 -12.59 -24.82 -4.75
CA LEU A 69 -11.88 -25.23 -5.97
C LEU A 69 -10.74 -26.22 -5.67
N SER A 70 -10.68 -27.29 -6.47
CA SER A 70 -9.50 -28.16 -6.52
C SER A 70 -8.42 -27.57 -7.45
N SER A 71 -7.13 -27.71 -7.10
CA SER A 71 -6.01 -27.22 -7.93
C SER A 71 -5.70 -28.16 -9.12
N ILE A 72 -6.74 -28.50 -9.89
CA ILE A 72 -6.73 -29.38 -11.06
C ILE A 72 -7.26 -28.59 -12.25
N GLY A 73 -6.49 -28.56 -13.34
CA GLY A 73 -6.83 -27.85 -14.56
C GLY A 73 -7.16 -28.80 -15.71
N GLU A 74 -7.73 -28.23 -16.76
CA GLU A 74 -8.10 -28.95 -17.98
C GLU A 74 -7.42 -28.31 -19.20
N THR A 75 -6.80 -29.13 -20.05
CA THR A 75 -6.22 -28.67 -21.32
C THR A 75 -7.25 -28.53 -22.42
N SER A 76 -6.88 -27.90 -23.54
CA SER A 76 -7.71 -27.85 -24.75
C SER A 76 -8.08 -29.23 -25.33
N SER A 77 -7.32 -30.27 -24.97
CA SER A 77 -7.59 -31.67 -25.30
C SER A 77 -8.36 -32.42 -24.20
N SER A 78 -8.94 -31.70 -23.23
CA SER A 78 -9.65 -32.25 -22.06
C SER A 78 -8.81 -33.18 -21.17
N GLN A 79 -7.47 -33.01 -21.19
CA GLN A 79 -6.59 -33.71 -20.28
C GLN A 79 -6.52 -32.99 -18.93
N LEU A 80 -6.69 -33.74 -17.85
CA LEU A 80 -6.57 -33.21 -16.49
C LEU A 80 -5.11 -33.11 -16.05
N VAL A 81 -4.69 -31.91 -15.63
CA VAL A 81 -3.32 -31.60 -15.19
C VAL A 81 -3.32 -31.06 -13.75
N SER A 82 -2.29 -31.39 -12.97
CA SER A 82 -2.13 -30.82 -11.63
C SER A 82 -1.49 -29.43 -11.71
N ILE A 83 -2.10 -28.46 -11.02
CA ILE A 83 -1.64 -27.08 -10.97
C ILE A 83 -1.07 -26.82 -9.56
N ASP A 84 -0.02 -26.00 -9.49
CA ASP A 84 0.44 -25.43 -8.23
C ASP A 84 -0.65 -24.58 -7.57
N ALA A 85 -0.95 -24.82 -6.29
CA ALA A 85 -2.05 -24.13 -5.61
C ALA A 85 -1.82 -22.62 -5.48
N VAL A 86 -0.57 -22.16 -5.35
CA VAL A 86 -0.26 -20.72 -5.28
C VAL A 86 -0.54 -20.07 -6.63
N HIS A 87 -0.10 -20.72 -7.73
CA HIS A 87 -0.40 -20.28 -9.10
C HIS A 87 -1.91 -20.27 -9.38
N ALA A 88 -2.64 -21.32 -9.02
CA ALA A 88 -4.09 -21.40 -9.22
C ALA A 88 -4.82 -20.27 -8.46
N THR A 89 -4.47 -20.04 -7.19
CA THR A 89 -5.04 -18.94 -6.38
C THR A 89 -4.75 -17.58 -7.01
N ALA A 90 -3.53 -17.35 -7.50
CA ALA A 90 -3.17 -16.09 -8.14
C ALA A 90 -4.00 -15.83 -9.40
N GLU A 91 -4.13 -16.82 -10.29
CA GLU A 91 -4.92 -16.67 -11.52
C GLU A 91 -6.41 -16.50 -11.26
N VAL A 92 -6.97 -17.21 -10.27
CA VAL A 92 -8.36 -17.01 -9.84
C VAL A 92 -8.56 -15.61 -9.26
N ALA A 93 -7.67 -15.16 -8.38
CA ALA A 93 -7.74 -13.83 -7.78
C ALA A 93 -7.68 -12.71 -8.83
N LYS A 94 -6.84 -12.84 -9.86
CA LYS A 94 -6.80 -11.92 -10.99
C LYS A 94 -8.11 -11.94 -11.77
N ALA A 95 -8.64 -13.11 -12.08
CA ALA A 95 -9.86 -13.24 -12.87
C ALA A 95 -11.09 -12.64 -12.18
N VAL A 96 -11.18 -12.77 -10.85
CA VAL A 96 -12.30 -12.21 -10.06
C VAL A 96 -12.02 -10.80 -9.53
N GLN A 97 -10.83 -10.23 -9.80
CA GLN A 97 -10.40 -8.93 -9.27
C GLN A 97 -10.58 -8.81 -7.75
N ALA A 98 -10.06 -9.81 -7.03
CA ALA A 98 -10.30 -9.95 -5.59
C ALA A 98 -9.77 -8.76 -4.77
N MET A 99 -10.61 -8.23 -3.87
CA MET A 99 -10.21 -7.17 -2.93
C MET A 99 -9.22 -7.67 -1.87
N LYS A 100 -9.32 -8.94 -1.46
CA LYS A 100 -8.39 -9.53 -0.48
C LYS A 100 -8.09 -10.97 -0.86
N VAL A 101 -6.79 -11.31 -0.91
CA VAL A 101 -6.30 -12.66 -1.21
C VAL A 101 -5.51 -13.17 -0.02
N LEU A 102 -5.87 -14.34 0.51
CA LEU A 102 -5.24 -14.93 1.68
C LEU A 102 -4.47 -16.20 1.30
N PHE A 103 -3.17 -16.21 1.59
CA PHE A 103 -2.31 -17.38 1.52
C PHE A 103 -2.04 -17.89 2.94
N LEU A 104 -2.40 -19.14 3.21
CA LEU A 104 -2.26 -19.73 4.54
C LEU A 104 -0.97 -20.52 4.66
N ASN A 105 -0.22 -20.28 5.72
CA ASN A 105 0.94 -21.07 6.11
C ASN A 105 0.94 -21.40 7.61
N THR A 106 1.91 -22.21 8.04
CA THR A 106 2.03 -22.60 9.45
C THR A 106 2.78 -21.57 10.29
N THR A 107 3.51 -20.65 9.68
CA THR A 107 4.35 -19.67 10.38
C THR A 107 3.63 -18.39 10.76
N GLY A 108 2.45 -18.12 10.18
CA GLY A 108 1.68 -16.89 10.41
C GLY A 108 2.19 -15.69 9.63
N GLY A 109 2.89 -15.89 8.51
CA GLY A 109 3.48 -14.79 7.71
C GLY A 109 4.90 -15.09 7.23
N LEU A 110 5.53 -14.07 6.64
CA LEU A 110 6.94 -14.08 6.24
C LEU A 110 7.82 -13.53 7.35
N ARG A 111 9.00 -14.12 7.52
CA ARG A 111 9.97 -13.71 8.55
C ARG A 111 11.09 -12.86 7.97
N ASP A 112 11.51 -11.83 8.72
CA ASP A 112 12.72 -11.06 8.46
C ASP A 112 13.99 -11.89 8.80
N ARG A 113 15.19 -11.32 8.59
CA ARG A 113 16.46 -12.00 8.95
C ARG A 113 16.60 -12.23 10.46
N GLY A 114 15.89 -11.47 11.29
CA GLY A 114 15.86 -11.61 12.75
C GLY A 114 14.79 -12.58 13.24
N GLY A 115 14.05 -13.25 12.33
CA GLY A 115 13.00 -14.21 12.67
C GLY A 115 11.66 -13.58 13.07
N ARG A 116 11.51 -12.25 13.00
CA ARG A 116 10.25 -11.55 13.29
C ARG A 116 9.35 -11.53 12.06
N ILE A 117 8.04 -11.50 12.26
CA ILE A 117 7.08 -11.40 11.15
C ILE A 117 7.20 -10.01 10.52
N ILE A 118 7.29 -9.96 9.20
CA ILE A 118 7.19 -8.72 8.42
C ILE A 118 5.69 -8.38 8.36
N GLU A 119 5.27 -7.28 8.96
CA GLU A 119 3.84 -6.91 9.04
C GLU A 119 3.31 -6.40 7.70
N GLU A 120 4.02 -5.46 7.08
CA GLU A 120 3.62 -4.85 5.81
C GLU A 120 4.74 -4.87 4.78
N VAL A 121 4.37 -5.08 3.52
CA VAL A 121 5.24 -5.01 2.35
C VAL A 121 4.57 -4.13 1.30
N HIS A 122 5.27 -3.09 0.86
CA HIS A 122 4.75 -2.15 -0.12
C HIS A 122 5.38 -2.37 -1.48
N ILE A 123 4.56 -2.71 -2.48
CA ILE A 123 5.03 -2.94 -3.85
C ILE A 123 4.80 -1.66 -4.68
N PRO A 124 5.79 -1.18 -5.45
CA PRO A 124 7.09 -1.81 -5.74
C PRO A 124 8.26 -1.39 -4.83
N ALA A 125 8.04 -0.51 -3.85
CA ALA A 125 9.12 0.09 -3.04
C ALA A 125 10.00 -0.95 -2.31
N ASP A 126 9.40 -2.00 -1.76
CA ASP A 126 10.08 -3.02 -0.96
C ASP A 126 10.49 -4.26 -1.77
N LEU A 127 10.16 -4.32 -3.08
CA LEU A 127 10.33 -5.50 -3.92
C LEU A 127 11.79 -5.99 -3.97
N ASP A 128 12.73 -5.08 -4.26
CA ASP A 128 14.14 -5.41 -4.38
C ASP A 128 14.73 -5.94 -3.06
N ALA A 129 14.34 -5.33 -1.94
CA ALA A 129 14.80 -5.74 -0.61
C ALA A 129 14.25 -7.12 -0.24
N LEU A 130 12.97 -7.38 -0.56
CA LEU A 130 12.30 -8.64 -0.28
C LEU A 130 12.89 -9.80 -1.11
N MET A 131 13.19 -9.55 -2.39
CA MET A 131 13.73 -10.56 -3.30
C MET A 131 15.20 -10.91 -3.01
N LYS A 132 15.99 -9.95 -2.50
CA LYS A 132 17.38 -10.19 -2.06
C LYS A 132 17.49 -10.95 -0.73
N GLN A 133 16.37 -11.21 -0.05
CA GLN A 133 16.38 -11.94 1.22
C GLN A 133 16.54 -13.44 1.00
N SER A 134 17.53 -14.04 1.66
CA SER A 134 17.72 -15.50 1.71
C SER A 134 16.48 -16.19 2.30
N CYS A 135 15.87 -17.09 1.55
CA CYS A 135 14.74 -17.91 1.99
C CYS A 135 14.76 -19.27 1.27
N SER A 136 13.86 -20.17 1.65
CA SER A 136 13.71 -21.44 0.94
C SER A 136 13.29 -21.20 -0.52
N SER A 137 13.58 -22.15 -1.41
CA SER A 137 13.20 -22.04 -2.83
C SER A 137 11.68 -21.94 -3.01
N GLN A 138 10.89 -22.54 -2.11
CA GLN A 138 9.43 -22.45 -2.12
C GLN A 138 8.92 -21.09 -1.65
N ASP A 139 9.53 -20.52 -0.60
CA ASP A 139 9.17 -19.18 -0.13
C ASP A 139 9.52 -18.13 -1.17
N HIS A 140 10.64 -18.29 -1.87
CA HIS A 140 11.05 -17.38 -2.93
C HIS A 140 10.04 -17.35 -4.08
N LYS A 141 9.57 -18.52 -4.53
CA LYS A 141 8.52 -18.63 -5.55
C LYS A 141 7.20 -18.01 -5.10
N THR A 142 6.81 -18.25 -3.85
CA THR A 142 5.59 -17.65 -3.27
C THR A 142 5.72 -16.14 -3.23
N LYS A 143 6.85 -15.60 -2.78
CA LYS A 143 7.13 -14.15 -2.77
C LYS A 143 7.02 -13.54 -4.17
N GLU A 144 7.67 -14.15 -5.15
CA GLU A 144 7.64 -13.68 -6.54
C GLU A 144 6.21 -13.64 -7.11
N LEU A 145 5.46 -14.73 -6.94
CA LEU A 145 4.07 -14.83 -7.39
C LEU A 145 3.16 -13.83 -6.66
N VAL A 146 3.30 -13.67 -5.34
CA VAL A 146 2.51 -12.72 -4.54
C VAL A 146 2.81 -11.27 -4.95
N CYS A 147 4.08 -10.92 -5.14
CA CYS A 147 4.46 -9.59 -5.62
C CYS A 147 3.90 -9.29 -7.01
N GLY A 148 3.96 -10.26 -7.93
CA GLY A 148 3.33 -10.14 -9.25
C GLY A 148 1.81 -10.00 -9.17
N LEU A 149 1.16 -10.80 -8.32
CA LEU A 149 -0.28 -10.73 -8.09
C LEU A 149 -0.72 -9.36 -7.56
N VAL A 150 -0.01 -8.79 -6.59
CA VAL A 150 -0.31 -7.47 -6.03
C VAL A 150 -0.24 -6.39 -7.12
N ALA A 151 0.70 -6.51 -8.06
CA ALA A 151 0.82 -5.57 -9.18
C ALA A 151 -0.36 -5.67 -10.16
N ASP A 152 -0.88 -6.87 -10.40
CA ASP A 152 -1.99 -7.14 -11.33
C ASP A 152 -3.38 -6.83 -10.75
N LEU A 153 -3.51 -6.73 -9.42
CA LEU A 153 -4.78 -6.45 -8.75
C LEU A 153 -5.14 -4.94 -8.71
N PRO A 154 -6.43 -4.60 -8.49
CA PRO A 154 -6.88 -3.23 -8.28
C PRO A 154 -6.13 -2.54 -7.12
N PRO A 155 -5.98 -1.20 -7.13
CA PRO A 155 -5.18 -0.47 -6.13
C PRO A 155 -5.58 -0.68 -4.66
N LEU A 156 -6.87 -0.88 -4.38
CA LEU A 156 -7.38 -1.11 -3.02
C LEU A 156 -7.25 -2.57 -2.57
N SER A 157 -6.75 -3.45 -3.44
CA SER A 157 -6.62 -4.86 -3.13
C SER A 157 -5.41 -5.12 -2.24
N SER A 158 -5.51 -6.14 -1.40
CA SER A 158 -4.42 -6.60 -0.55
C SER A 158 -4.21 -8.11 -0.70
N VAL A 159 -2.95 -8.52 -0.64
CA VAL A 159 -2.59 -9.94 -0.58
C VAL A 159 -1.96 -10.19 0.77
N VAL A 160 -2.32 -11.24 1.46
CA VAL A 160 -1.87 -11.48 2.82
C VAL A 160 -1.39 -12.91 2.99
N ILE A 161 -0.24 -13.08 3.65
CA ILE A 161 0.26 -14.36 4.10
C ILE A 161 0.05 -14.45 5.62
N THR A 162 -0.75 -15.40 6.08
CA THR A 162 -1.09 -15.57 7.51
C THR A 162 -1.30 -17.05 7.86
N SER A 163 -1.66 -17.37 9.11
CA SER A 163 -2.04 -18.72 9.53
C SER A 163 -3.55 -18.85 9.68
N ALA A 164 -4.07 -20.07 9.63
CA ALA A 164 -5.50 -20.33 9.83
C ALA A 164 -6.03 -19.78 11.17
N LYS A 165 -5.20 -19.75 12.22
CA LYS A 165 -5.56 -19.25 13.56
C LYS A 165 -5.67 -17.72 13.62
N THR A 166 -5.03 -17.02 12.69
CA THR A 166 -4.85 -15.57 12.71
C THR A 166 -5.63 -14.85 11.61
N ILE A 167 -6.40 -15.58 10.79
CA ILE A 167 -7.24 -15.02 9.72
C ILE A 167 -8.17 -13.92 10.23
N LEU A 168 -8.88 -14.15 11.33
CA LEU A 168 -9.83 -13.16 11.85
C LEU A 168 -9.14 -11.89 12.33
N THR A 169 -8.01 -12.02 13.04
CA THR A 169 -7.18 -10.89 13.45
C THR A 169 -6.72 -10.09 12.24
N GLU A 170 -6.30 -10.77 11.18
CA GLU A 170 -5.86 -10.15 9.94
C GLU A 170 -6.98 -9.48 9.12
N LEU A 171 -8.21 -9.99 9.22
CA LEU A 171 -9.36 -9.42 8.53
C LEU A 171 -9.93 -8.19 9.26
N PHE A 172 -9.86 -8.15 10.59
CA PHE A 172 -10.61 -7.18 11.39
C PHE A 172 -9.77 -6.29 12.31
N THR A 173 -8.43 -6.36 12.24
CA THR A 173 -7.55 -5.47 13.02
C THR A 173 -6.64 -4.64 12.13
N HIS A 174 -6.23 -3.46 12.62
CA HIS A 174 -5.32 -2.57 11.92
C HIS A 174 -3.87 -3.08 11.90
N HIS A 175 -3.45 -3.79 12.94
CA HIS A 175 -2.09 -4.32 13.05
C HIS A 175 -1.93 -5.69 12.38
N GLY A 176 -3.03 -6.37 12.09
CA GLY A 176 -3.01 -7.70 11.49
C GLY A 176 -2.29 -8.73 12.36
N SER A 177 -2.15 -9.92 11.80
CA SER A 177 -1.29 -10.98 12.35
C SER A 177 -0.84 -11.84 11.17
N GLY A 178 0.07 -11.27 10.40
CA GLY A 178 0.44 -11.75 9.07
C GLY A 178 1.46 -10.84 8.39
N THR A 179 1.73 -11.15 7.12
CA THR A 179 2.43 -10.25 6.20
C THR A 179 1.46 -9.78 5.14
N MET A 180 1.08 -8.50 5.20
CA MET A 180 0.18 -7.87 4.25
C MET A 180 0.98 -7.15 3.16
N PHE A 181 0.65 -7.46 1.91
CA PHE A 181 1.19 -6.84 0.73
C PHE A 181 0.18 -5.85 0.16
N LYS A 182 0.63 -4.62 -0.05
CA LYS A 182 -0.17 -3.53 -0.61
C LYS A 182 0.47 -2.98 -1.88
N LYS A 183 -0.37 -2.66 -2.86
CA LYS A 183 0.04 -1.89 -4.01
C LYS A 183 0.12 -0.42 -3.61
N THR A 184 1.28 0.18 -3.81
CA THR A 184 1.54 1.56 -3.45
C THR A 184 2.03 2.34 -4.64
N GLU A 185 1.72 3.63 -4.68
CA GLU A 185 2.31 4.51 -5.68
C GLU A 185 3.78 4.70 -5.37
N ARG A 186 4.64 4.63 -6.40
CA ARG A 186 6.04 4.99 -6.21
C ARG A 186 6.13 6.47 -5.84
N ILE A 187 6.98 6.75 -4.86
CA ILE A 187 7.37 8.11 -4.52
C ILE A 187 8.56 8.49 -5.40
N LEU A 188 8.33 9.40 -6.34
CA LEU A 188 9.32 9.98 -7.20
C LEU A 188 9.98 11.18 -6.51
N LYS A 189 11.28 11.37 -6.73
CA LYS A 189 12.07 12.47 -6.18
C LYS A 189 12.45 13.43 -7.29
N TYR A 190 12.12 14.70 -7.11
CA TYR A 190 12.43 15.78 -8.05
C TYR A 190 13.28 16.86 -7.37
N SER A 191 14.29 17.37 -8.08
CA SER A 191 15.09 18.52 -7.65
C SER A 191 14.56 19.86 -8.21
N SER A 192 13.61 19.82 -9.14
CA SER A 192 13.00 21.01 -9.73
C SER A 192 11.53 20.75 -10.08
N LEU A 193 10.80 21.83 -10.39
CA LEU A 193 9.40 21.78 -10.81
C LEU A 193 9.19 21.51 -12.31
N LYS A 194 10.25 21.41 -13.11
CA LYS A 194 10.16 21.32 -14.59
C LYS A 194 9.40 20.08 -15.07
N ASP A 195 9.59 18.95 -14.40
CA ASP A 195 8.97 17.66 -14.74
C ASP A 195 7.77 17.33 -13.83
N VAL A 196 7.23 18.34 -13.14
CA VAL A 196 6.10 18.21 -12.22
C VAL A 196 4.89 18.91 -12.81
N ASP A 197 3.76 18.22 -12.88
CA ASP A 197 2.46 18.80 -13.24
C ASP A 197 1.97 19.68 -12.09
N ILE A 198 2.21 20.98 -12.23
CA ILE A 198 1.91 21.98 -11.20
C ILE A 198 0.41 22.09 -10.94
N ASP A 199 -0.43 21.89 -11.95
CA ASP A 199 -1.89 21.99 -11.79
C ASP A 199 -2.42 20.84 -10.94
N ARG A 200 -1.95 19.60 -11.20
CA ARG A 200 -2.28 18.45 -10.36
C ARG A 200 -1.74 18.59 -8.96
N LEU A 201 -0.51 19.09 -8.80
CA LEU A 201 0.09 19.32 -7.48
C LEU A 201 -0.69 20.40 -6.69
N LYS A 202 -1.08 21.50 -7.35
CA LYS A 202 -1.90 22.56 -6.76
C LYS A 202 -3.25 22.00 -6.28
N LYS A 203 -3.89 21.16 -7.09
CA LYS A 203 -5.15 20.48 -6.72
C LYS A 203 -4.97 19.59 -5.50
N LEU A 204 -3.93 18.75 -5.46
CA LEU A 204 -3.62 17.90 -4.31
C LEU A 204 -3.46 18.71 -3.01
N VAL A 205 -2.60 19.73 -3.04
CA VAL A 205 -2.32 20.56 -1.85
C VAL A 205 -3.56 21.33 -1.41
N THR A 206 -4.32 21.91 -2.35
CA THR A 206 -5.54 22.65 -2.03
C THR A 206 -6.60 21.74 -1.40
N ARG A 207 -6.80 20.54 -1.95
CA ARG A 207 -7.77 19.54 -1.46
C ARG A 207 -7.40 19.02 -0.07
N SER A 208 -6.16 18.57 0.12
CA SER A 208 -5.73 18.00 1.41
C SER A 208 -5.80 18.98 2.59
N PHE A 209 -5.52 20.27 2.35
CA PHE A 209 -5.56 21.29 3.39
C PHE A 209 -6.93 21.98 3.51
N GLY A 210 -7.87 21.71 2.60
CA GLY A 210 -9.17 22.37 2.55
C GLY A 210 -9.08 23.89 2.38
N ARG A 211 -8.02 24.38 1.73
CA ARG A 211 -7.71 25.81 1.60
C ARG A 211 -7.08 26.15 0.26
N VAL A 212 -7.43 27.32 -0.28
CA VAL A 212 -6.88 27.82 -1.55
C VAL A 212 -5.42 28.23 -1.37
N LEU A 213 -4.54 27.61 -2.16
CA LEU A 213 -3.13 27.95 -2.23
C LEU A 213 -2.93 29.24 -3.03
N LYS A 214 -2.07 30.15 -2.53
CA LYS A 214 -1.76 31.42 -3.21
C LYS A 214 -1.18 31.19 -4.61
N GLU A 215 -1.58 32.02 -5.57
CA GLU A 215 -1.20 31.85 -6.98
C GLU A 215 0.31 31.91 -7.23
N ASN A 216 1.01 32.78 -6.51
CA ASN A 216 2.44 32.98 -6.65
C ASN A 216 3.28 31.92 -5.91
N TYR A 217 2.66 31.00 -5.18
CA TYR A 217 3.37 30.03 -4.34
C TYR A 217 4.43 29.22 -5.11
N PHE A 218 4.07 28.67 -6.28
CA PHE A 218 5.01 27.84 -7.05
C PHE A 218 6.13 28.67 -7.67
N LYS A 219 5.85 29.91 -8.09
CA LYS A 219 6.88 30.85 -8.56
C LYS A 219 7.89 31.18 -7.46
N GLU A 220 7.42 31.44 -6.24
CA GLU A 220 8.28 31.65 -5.08
C GLU A 220 9.02 30.38 -4.64
N LEU A 221 8.41 29.20 -4.85
CA LEU A 221 8.98 27.92 -4.49
C LEU A 221 10.22 27.60 -5.33
N GLU A 222 10.24 27.90 -6.64
CA GLU A 222 11.36 27.59 -7.53
C GLU A 222 12.71 28.10 -7.01
N GLY A 223 12.75 29.30 -6.42
CA GLY A 223 14.00 29.90 -5.92
C GLY A 223 14.54 29.28 -4.61
N ARG A 224 13.73 28.51 -3.89
CA ARG A 224 14.07 27.92 -2.59
C ARG A 224 13.84 26.41 -2.53
N LEU A 225 13.41 25.79 -3.62
CA LEU A 225 13.09 24.38 -3.66
C LEU A 225 14.38 23.57 -3.50
N HIS A 226 14.40 22.67 -2.53
CA HIS A 226 15.47 21.69 -2.40
C HIS A 226 15.05 20.36 -3.04
N THR A 227 13.87 19.85 -2.69
CA THR A 227 13.39 18.55 -3.16
C THR A 227 11.87 18.44 -3.08
N VAL A 228 11.24 17.84 -4.08
CA VAL A 228 9.86 17.36 -4.02
C VAL A 228 9.85 15.84 -4.03
N TYR A 229 9.19 15.23 -3.05
CA TYR A 229 8.78 13.83 -3.11
C TYR A 229 7.33 13.78 -3.49
N LEU A 230 7.00 13.09 -4.57
CA LEU A 230 5.67 13.09 -5.15
C LEU A 230 5.30 11.68 -5.59
N SER A 231 4.14 11.21 -5.17
CA SER A 231 3.59 9.93 -5.63
C SER A 231 3.19 10.00 -7.10
N GLU A 232 3.42 8.94 -7.89
CA GLU A 232 3.07 8.88 -9.33
C GLU A 232 1.62 9.33 -9.65
N GLY A 233 0.65 9.01 -8.79
CA GLY A 233 -0.76 9.38 -8.98
C GLY A 233 -1.15 10.73 -8.40
N TYR A 234 -0.21 11.52 -7.87
CA TYR A 234 -0.47 12.80 -7.19
C TYR A 234 -1.44 12.63 -6.00
N SER A 235 -1.25 11.54 -5.25
CA SER A 235 -1.99 11.25 -4.02
C SER A 235 -1.24 11.65 -2.76
N ALA A 236 0.08 11.86 -2.82
CA ALA A 236 0.91 12.29 -1.70
C ALA A 236 2.09 13.14 -2.17
N VAL A 237 2.41 14.20 -1.39
CA VAL A 237 3.56 15.07 -1.67
C VAL A 237 4.24 15.56 -0.39
N ALA A 238 5.57 15.58 -0.41
CA ALA A 238 6.40 16.33 0.53
C ALA A 238 7.27 17.33 -0.23
N VAL A 239 7.19 18.61 0.12
CA VAL A 239 7.99 19.69 -0.46
C VAL A 239 8.99 20.15 0.58
N ILE A 240 10.27 19.98 0.28
CA ILE A 240 11.41 20.39 1.10
C ILE A 240 12.06 21.62 0.46
N THR A 241 12.33 22.64 1.26
CA THR A 241 12.96 23.89 0.83
C THR A 241 14.27 24.12 1.57
N GLN A 242 15.20 24.80 0.89
CA GLN A 242 16.43 25.33 1.48
C GLN A 242 16.25 26.84 1.60
N GLU A 243 16.15 27.31 2.83
CA GLU A 243 15.83 28.71 3.12
C GLU A 243 17.12 29.49 3.38
N ALA A 244 17.22 30.69 2.81
CA ALA A 244 18.42 31.50 2.91
C ALA A 244 18.78 31.78 4.38
N GLY A 245 20.06 31.57 4.71
CA GLY A 245 20.57 31.77 6.07
C GLY A 245 20.29 30.63 7.06
N LEU A 246 19.64 29.55 6.62
CA LEU A 246 19.43 28.35 7.44
C LEU A 246 20.25 27.18 6.91
N ASN A 247 20.86 26.42 7.82
CA ASN A 247 21.63 25.22 7.50
C ASN A 247 20.81 23.92 7.61
N VAL A 248 19.55 24.02 8.04
CA VAL A 248 18.64 22.88 8.17
C VAL A 248 17.51 23.05 7.15
N PRO A 249 17.19 22.05 6.32
CA PRO A 249 16.09 22.14 5.36
C PRO A 249 14.73 22.21 6.05
N TYR A 250 13.77 22.87 5.38
CA TYR A 250 12.41 23.08 5.89
C TYR A 250 11.41 22.23 5.12
N LEU A 251 10.50 21.53 5.83
CA LEU A 251 9.36 20.86 5.21
C LEU A 251 8.18 21.84 5.08
N ASP A 252 7.98 22.31 3.85
CA ASP A 252 7.02 23.38 3.52
C ASP A 252 5.60 22.86 3.27
N LYS A 253 5.48 21.68 2.65
CA LYS A 253 4.21 20.97 2.47
C LYS A 253 4.42 19.49 2.74
N PHE A 254 3.49 18.92 3.49
CA PHE A 254 3.35 17.48 3.66
C PHE A 254 1.86 17.18 3.53
N SER A 255 1.47 16.53 2.43
CA SER A 255 0.09 16.47 1.99
C SER A 255 -0.24 15.08 1.46
N ILE A 256 -1.40 14.56 1.84
CA ILE A 256 -1.88 13.25 1.41
C ILE A 256 -3.36 13.40 1.08
N SER A 257 -3.78 12.79 -0.02
CA SER A 257 -5.17 12.73 -0.45
C SER A 257 -6.02 12.06 0.62
N LEU A 258 -7.22 12.59 0.86
CA LEU A 258 -8.17 12.05 1.84
C LEU A 258 -8.49 10.57 1.59
N GLN A 259 -8.57 10.17 0.32
CA GLN A 259 -8.86 8.79 -0.09
C GLN A 259 -7.78 7.79 0.31
N ARG A 260 -6.54 8.25 0.56
CA ARG A 260 -5.39 7.38 0.90
C ARG A 260 -4.93 7.52 2.36
N GLN A 261 -5.67 8.25 3.19
CA GLN A 261 -5.35 8.36 4.61
C GLN A 261 -5.62 7.02 5.30
N GLY A 262 -4.65 6.54 6.09
CA GLY A 262 -4.75 5.26 6.80
C GLY A 262 -4.21 4.04 6.02
N GLU A 263 -3.75 4.23 4.78
CA GLU A 263 -3.18 3.14 3.96
C GLU A 263 -1.66 2.93 4.15
N GLY A 264 -1.02 3.66 5.07
CA GLY A 264 0.44 3.65 5.26
C GLY A 264 1.21 4.62 4.35
N THR A 265 0.53 5.28 3.39
CA THR A 265 1.12 6.27 2.46
C THR A 265 1.88 7.39 3.18
N SER A 266 1.40 7.85 4.34
CA SER A 266 2.09 8.87 5.15
C SER A 266 3.45 8.43 5.62
N ASP A 267 3.54 7.18 6.09
CA ASP A 267 4.76 6.65 6.67
C ASP A 267 5.77 6.32 5.59
N MET A 268 5.33 5.82 4.44
CA MET A 268 6.18 5.65 3.27
C MET A 268 6.82 6.97 2.83
N LEU A 269 5.99 8.01 2.61
CA LEU A 269 6.48 9.31 2.19
C LEU A 269 7.44 9.91 3.24
N TRP A 270 7.11 9.79 4.52
CA TRP A 270 7.96 10.25 5.62
C TRP A 270 9.30 9.51 5.68
N ASN A 271 9.29 8.19 5.47
CA ASN A 271 10.50 7.37 5.46
C ASN A 271 11.43 7.77 4.30
N CYS A 272 10.89 8.13 3.12
CA CYS A 272 11.69 8.70 2.04
C CYS A 272 12.37 10.01 2.46
N VAL A 273 11.65 10.91 3.14
CA VAL A 273 12.22 12.16 3.65
C VAL A 273 13.28 11.88 4.72
N ARG A 274 12.98 11.05 5.72
CA ARG A 274 13.90 10.73 6.83
C ARG A 274 15.20 10.08 6.37
N ARG A 275 15.15 9.26 5.31
CA ARG A 275 16.35 8.62 4.74
C ARG A 275 17.30 9.65 4.13
N ASP A 276 16.76 10.68 3.50
CA ASP A 276 17.55 11.65 2.75
C ASP A 276 17.95 12.87 3.60
N PHE A 277 17.18 13.19 4.65
CA PHE A 277 17.39 14.35 5.51
C PHE A 277 17.62 13.93 6.96
N PRO A 278 18.87 13.91 7.45
CA PRO A 278 19.19 13.57 8.84
C PRO A 278 18.73 14.63 9.85
N SER A 279 18.53 15.87 9.40
CA SER A 279 17.92 16.95 10.18
C SER A 279 16.86 17.67 9.34
N LEU A 280 15.75 18.05 9.97
CA LEU A 280 14.63 18.73 9.32
C LEU A 280 13.81 19.48 10.36
N PHE A 281 13.21 20.59 9.96
CA PHE A 281 12.23 21.31 10.78
C PHE A 281 11.01 21.70 9.96
N TRP A 282 9.86 21.84 10.63
CA TRP A 282 8.60 22.23 10.01
C TRP A 282 7.70 22.93 11.01
N ARG A 283 6.59 23.50 10.52
CA ARG A 283 5.55 24.04 11.40
C ARG A 283 4.19 23.50 11.00
N SER A 284 3.29 23.46 11.96
CA SER A 284 1.89 23.07 11.79
C SER A 284 1.01 24.00 12.63
N ARG A 285 -0.24 24.19 12.21
CA ARG A 285 -1.22 24.91 13.05
C ARG A 285 -1.48 24.12 14.32
N ILE A 286 -1.69 24.80 15.44
CA ILE A 286 -1.99 24.13 16.72
C ILE A 286 -3.25 23.25 16.64
N SER A 287 -4.24 23.65 15.85
CA SER A 287 -5.50 22.91 15.62
C SER A 287 -5.40 21.74 14.64
N ASN A 288 -4.23 21.48 14.05
CA ASN A 288 -4.08 20.43 13.07
C ASN A 288 -4.13 19.04 13.73
N LYS A 289 -5.10 18.20 13.33
CA LYS A 289 -5.29 16.83 13.84
C LYS A 289 -4.04 15.95 13.62
N VAL A 290 -3.21 16.26 12.62
CA VAL A 290 -1.97 15.52 12.32
C VAL A 290 -0.87 15.77 13.37
N ASN A 291 -1.01 16.76 14.27
CA ASN A 291 0.04 17.08 15.26
C ASN A 291 0.40 15.88 16.15
N ALA A 292 -0.56 15.03 16.52
CA ALA A 292 -0.28 13.80 17.27
C ALA A 292 0.68 12.85 16.54
N TRP A 293 0.61 12.81 15.20
CA TRP A 293 1.52 12.05 14.34
C TRP A 293 2.90 12.71 14.23
N TYR A 294 2.96 14.06 14.19
CA TYR A 294 4.21 14.81 14.19
C TYR A 294 4.97 14.70 15.51
N PHE A 295 4.30 14.78 16.67
CA PHE A 295 4.93 14.64 17.99
C PHE A 295 5.71 13.33 18.12
N LYS A 296 5.16 12.23 17.58
CA LYS A 296 5.82 10.91 17.59
C LYS A 296 7.06 10.84 16.68
N ARG A 297 7.24 11.80 15.76
CA ARG A 297 8.31 11.84 14.73
C ARG A 297 9.29 12.99 14.91
N SER A 298 9.05 13.87 15.87
CA SER A 298 9.93 14.96 16.25
C SER A 298 10.78 14.58 17.46
N GLU A 299 12.00 15.11 17.53
CA GLU A 299 12.84 15.05 18.73
C GLU A 299 12.67 16.30 19.61
N GLY A 300 12.17 17.39 19.02
CA GLY A 300 11.83 18.60 19.76
C GLY A 300 10.66 19.35 19.12
N SER A 301 9.98 20.15 19.94
CA SER A 301 8.90 21.02 19.48
C SER A 301 8.81 22.30 20.32
N TRP A 302 8.23 23.35 19.73
CA TRP A 302 7.90 24.60 20.41
C TRP A 302 6.54 25.07 19.91
N SER A 303 5.69 25.59 20.80
CA SER A 303 4.34 26.05 20.43
C SER A 303 4.05 27.45 20.94
N ASN A 304 3.26 28.20 20.17
CA ASN A 304 2.56 29.40 20.62
C ASN A 304 1.06 29.28 20.33
N SER A 305 0.31 30.39 20.43
CA SER A 305 -1.13 30.41 20.19
C SER A 305 -1.57 30.08 18.76
N LYS A 306 -0.65 30.07 17.78
CA LYS A 306 -0.97 29.87 16.35
C LYS A 306 -0.29 28.65 15.75
N TRP A 307 0.95 28.40 16.10
CA TRP A 307 1.84 27.45 15.44
C TRP A 307 2.52 26.53 16.47
N THR A 308 2.70 25.28 16.07
CA THR A 308 3.69 24.37 16.66
C THR A 308 4.79 24.16 15.63
N VAL A 309 6.03 24.43 16.02
CA VAL A 309 7.25 24.14 15.26
C VAL A 309 7.82 22.84 15.78
N PHE A 310 8.19 21.95 14.87
CA PHE A 310 8.75 20.63 15.16
C PHE A 310 10.10 20.49 14.47
N TRP A 311 11.00 19.70 15.05
CA TRP A 311 12.28 19.36 14.43
C TRP A 311 12.81 18.01 14.88
N TYR A 312 13.79 17.51 14.13
CA TYR A 312 14.63 16.37 14.50
C TYR A 312 16.05 16.57 13.97
N GLY A 313 17.02 15.84 14.54
CA GLY A 313 18.42 15.89 14.14
C GLY A 313 19.13 17.19 14.54
N ILE A 314 18.61 17.87 15.57
CA ILE A 314 19.12 19.17 16.04
C ILE A 314 19.42 19.08 17.53
N SER A 315 20.71 19.04 17.86
CA SER A 315 21.20 18.99 19.23
C SER A 315 21.55 20.37 19.80
N ASN A 316 21.84 21.35 18.94
CA ASN A 316 22.22 22.70 19.36
C ASN A 316 20.98 23.56 19.68
N GLN A 317 20.89 24.01 20.93
CA GLN A 317 19.78 24.79 21.46
C GLN A 317 19.67 26.21 20.87
N GLN A 318 20.80 26.83 20.52
CA GLN A 318 20.83 28.12 19.83
C GLN A 318 20.24 27.99 18.42
N LEU A 319 20.60 26.89 17.72
CA LEU A 319 20.10 26.62 16.38
C LEU A 319 18.60 26.37 16.38
N SER A 320 18.08 25.58 17.34
CA SER A 320 16.64 25.32 17.42
C SER A 320 15.85 26.60 17.67
N TYR A 321 16.36 27.52 18.50
CA TYR A 321 15.74 28.83 18.72
C TYR A 321 15.68 29.66 17.42
N THR A 322 16.78 29.76 16.66
CA THR A 322 16.82 30.46 15.37
C THR A 322 15.82 29.89 14.36
N LEU A 323 15.71 28.56 14.29
CA LEU A 323 14.76 27.89 13.39
C LEU A 323 13.31 28.14 13.78
N VAL A 324 13.00 28.15 15.09
CA VAL A 324 11.67 28.48 15.61
C VAL A 324 11.30 29.91 15.26
N GLU A 325 12.18 30.88 15.52
CA GLU A 325 11.91 32.28 15.19
C GLU A 325 11.63 32.47 13.69
N TRP A 326 12.44 31.84 12.84
CA TRP A 326 12.24 31.90 11.39
C TRP A 326 10.92 31.25 10.98
N ALA A 327 10.63 30.05 11.49
CA ALA A 327 9.42 29.30 11.15
C ALA A 327 8.15 30.05 11.54
N VAL A 328 8.15 30.76 12.67
CA VAL A 328 6.99 31.56 13.11
C VAL A 328 6.78 32.76 12.19
N LYS A 329 7.87 33.43 11.76
CA LYS A 329 7.84 34.61 10.88
C LYS A 329 7.50 34.26 9.42
N LYS A 330 7.71 33.02 8.99
CA LYS A 330 7.44 32.58 7.60
C LYS A 330 6.01 32.96 7.15
N PRO A 331 5.83 33.61 5.99
CA PRO A 331 4.49 33.92 5.46
C PRO A 331 3.62 32.68 5.26
N LYS A 332 2.29 32.88 5.33
CA LYS A 332 1.32 31.81 5.03
C LYS A 332 1.24 31.58 3.52
N SER A 333 1.22 30.31 3.11
CA SER A 333 1.10 29.89 1.70
C SER A 333 -0.35 29.78 1.21
N PHE A 334 -1.33 29.81 2.12
CA PHE A 334 -2.76 29.70 1.81
C PHE A 334 -3.46 31.01 2.11
N HIS A 335 -4.58 31.25 1.42
CA HIS A 335 -5.54 32.30 1.78
C HIS A 335 -6.23 31.99 3.12
N GLU A 336 -6.64 33.04 3.83
CA GLU A 336 -7.50 32.93 5.01
C GLU A 336 -8.98 33.03 4.60
N PRO A 337 -9.90 32.35 5.32
CA PRO A 337 -11.35 32.41 5.07
C PRO A 337 -11.90 33.83 4.87
N ASP A 338 -11.39 34.78 5.65
CA ASP A 338 -11.82 36.17 5.66
C ASP A 338 -11.35 36.98 4.43
N GLU A 339 -10.53 36.39 3.55
CA GLU A 339 -10.01 37.02 2.32
C GLU A 339 -10.94 36.83 1.10
N TYR A 340 -12.06 36.10 1.24
CA TYR A 340 -13.06 35.88 0.18
C TYR A 340 -14.48 36.18 0.68
N GLU A 341 -15.28 36.89 -0.12
CA GLU A 341 -16.72 37.08 0.15
C GLU A 341 -17.52 35.78 -0.02
N GLU A 342 -17.13 34.93 -0.99
CA GLU A 342 -17.63 33.56 -1.16
C GLU A 342 -16.44 32.59 -1.22
N TRP A 343 -16.36 31.66 -0.27
CA TRP A 343 -15.26 30.68 -0.22
C TRP A 343 -15.39 29.69 -1.39
N PRO A 344 -14.35 29.51 -2.23
CA PRO A 344 -14.45 28.62 -3.39
C PRO A 344 -14.81 27.20 -2.97
N ALA A 345 -15.82 26.62 -3.63
CA ALA A 345 -16.19 25.23 -3.42
C ALA A 345 -15.02 24.32 -3.81
N ILE A 346 -14.39 23.70 -2.80
CA ILE A 346 -13.39 22.65 -3.01
C ILE A 346 -14.18 21.37 -3.32
N THR A 347 -14.60 21.21 -4.58
CA THR A 347 -15.42 20.07 -5.01
C THR A 347 -14.61 18.77 -5.14
N GLU A 348 -15.27 17.64 -4.86
CA GLU A 348 -14.69 16.29 -4.83
C GLU A 348 -14.40 15.67 -6.21
N SER A 349 -14.85 16.27 -7.31
CA SER A 349 -14.71 15.66 -8.64
C SER A 349 -13.25 15.64 -9.10
N LEU A 350 -12.71 14.44 -9.28
CA LEU A 350 -11.34 14.11 -9.67
C LEU A 350 -10.81 14.94 -10.83
#